data_AF-A0A819FNE0-F1
#
_entry.id   AF-A0A819FNE0-F1
#
_cell.length_a   1.000
_cell.length_b   1.000
_cell.length_c   1.000
_cell.angle_alpha   90.00
_cell.angle_beta   90.00
_cell.angle_gamma   90.00
#
_symmetry.space_group_name_H-M   'P 1'
#
loop_
_entity.id
_entity.type
_entity.pdbx_description
1 polymer ?
#
loop_
_entity_poly.entity_id
_entity_poly.type
_entity_poly.pdbx_seq_one_letter_code
_entity_poly.pdbx_strand_id
1 'polypeptide(L)'
;MSGLWKNEQGWQSANTLETLTNFVSLLDSPLKYVIHETFMNTDMFTGGDCFDDYQWWLLAWLQAYSVEPNLRYLYRAVDIHDFVTVNAWNDSICGGGVQLCRNNTYKNAITNELFLLSNMRLHPYASLLGRAPTYFLDWALKEWQWFEASGLINGDSLINDGL
;
A
#
# COMPACT_ATOMS: atom_id res chain seq x y z
N MET A 1 -5.52 -8.04 -21.66
CA MET A 1 -5.95 -8.60 -20.36
C MET A 1 -6.36 -7.44 -19.48
N SER A 2 -7.20 -7.60 -18.45
CA SER A 2 -7.58 -6.48 -17.57
C SER A 2 -6.53 -6.14 -16.51
N GLY A 3 -5.41 -6.89 -16.45
CA GLY A 3 -4.46 -6.84 -15.34
C GLY A 3 -4.98 -7.43 -14.03
N LEU A 4 -6.24 -7.91 -14.02
CA LEU A 4 -6.87 -8.57 -12.88
C LEU A 4 -6.98 -10.07 -13.14
N TRP A 5 -6.80 -10.86 -12.09
CA TRP A 5 -6.98 -12.30 -12.14
C TRP A 5 -8.47 -12.65 -12.13
N LYS A 6 -8.80 -13.76 -12.80
CA LYS A 6 -10.19 -14.17 -13.00
C LYS A 6 -10.80 -14.65 -11.68
N ASN A 7 -12.02 -14.19 -11.39
CA ASN A 7 -12.79 -14.51 -10.18
C ASN A 7 -12.22 -13.90 -8.87
N GLU A 8 -11.37 -12.89 -8.99
CA GLU A 8 -10.84 -12.12 -7.85
C GLU A 8 -11.48 -10.73 -7.78
N GLN A 9 -11.54 -10.18 -6.56
CA GLN A 9 -11.74 -8.75 -6.34
C GLN A 9 -10.45 -7.99 -6.70
N GLY A 10 -10.54 -6.69 -6.97
CA GLY A 10 -9.40 -5.90 -7.46
C GLY A 10 -8.20 -5.91 -6.50
N TRP A 11 -8.43 -5.82 -5.18
CA TRP A 11 -7.37 -5.88 -4.17
C TRP A 11 -6.77 -7.28 -4.00
N GLN A 12 -7.53 -8.33 -4.28
CA GLN A 12 -7.02 -9.71 -4.26
C GLN A 12 -5.98 -9.91 -5.37
N SER A 13 -6.21 -9.29 -6.54
CA SER A 13 -5.24 -9.34 -7.64
C SER A 13 -3.92 -8.62 -7.34
N ALA A 14 -3.91 -7.63 -6.46
CA ALA A 14 -2.65 -7.06 -5.96
C ALA A 14 -1.88 -8.08 -5.12
N ASN A 15 -2.56 -8.81 -4.23
CA ASN A 15 -1.95 -9.87 -3.41
C ASN A 15 -1.43 -11.02 -4.28
N THR A 16 -2.17 -11.38 -5.34
CA THR A 16 -1.73 -12.37 -6.33
C THR A 16 -0.49 -11.88 -7.08
N LEU A 17 -0.42 -10.60 -7.48
CA LEU A 17 0.76 -10.02 -8.10
C LEU A 17 1.97 -9.99 -7.15
N GLU A 18 1.80 -9.59 -5.88
CA GLU A 18 2.88 -9.60 -4.88
C GLU A 18 3.39 -11.03 -4.66
N THR A 19 2.48 -12.00 -4.52
CA THR A 19 2.81 -13.43 -4.39
C THR A 19 3.59 -13.94 -5.60
N LEU A 20 3.14 -13.64 -6.83
CA LEU A 20 3.84 -14.01 -8.04
C LEU A 20 5.24 -13.37 -8.09
N THR A 21 5.35 -12.10 -7.71
CA THR A 21 6.61 -11.37 -7.70
C THR A 21 7.60 -11.98 -6.70
N ASN A 22 7.12 -12.38 -5.52
CA ASN A 22 7.92 -13.14 -4.54
C ASN A 22 8.34 -14.51 -5.08
N PHE A 23 7.46 -15.21 -5.80
CA PHE A 23 7.79 -16.50 -6.41
C PHE A 23 8.90 -16.37 -7.46
N VAL A 24 8.81 -15.38 -8.36
CA VAL A 24 9.82 -15.17 -9.41
C VAL A 24 11.11 -14.52 -8.90
N SER A 25 11.15 -14.02 -7.67
CA SER A 25 12.41 -13.55 -7.05
C SER A 25 13.24 -14.70 -6.50
N LEU A 26 12.58 -15.79 -6.08
CA LEU A 26 13.24 -17.00 -5.57
C LEU A 26 13.70 -17.94 -6.69
N LEU A 27 13.01 -17.91 -7.82
CA LEU A 27 13.26 -18.77 -8.97
C LEU A 27 13.31 -17.90 -10.22
N ASP A 28 14.38 -17.99 -11.02
CA ASP A 28 14.46 -17.33 -12.32
C ASP A 28 13.38 -17.93 -13.26
N SER A 29 12.21 -17.33 -13.21
CA SER A 29 10.96 -17.91 -13.70
C SER A 29 10.54 -17.23 -15.00
N PRO A 30 10.07 -18.01 -16.01
CA PRO A 30 9.55 -17.44 -17.24
C PRO A 30 8.28 -16.60 -17.02
N LEU A 31 7.70 -16.58 -15.82
CA LEU A 31 6.51 -15.78 -15.49
C LEU A 31 6.82 -14.30 -15.22
N LYS A 32 8.10 -13.87 -15.24
CA LYS A 32 8.47 -12.48 -14.96
C LYS A 32 7.73 -11.46 -15.84
N TYR A 33 7.42 -11.81 -17.10
CA TYR A 33 6.70 -10.94 -18.03
C TYR A 33 5.30 -10.53 -17.53
N VAL A 34 4.68 -11.34 -16.64
CA VAL A 34 3.34 -11.05 -16.10
C VAL A 34 3.36 -9.74 -15.29
N ILE A 35 4.47 -9.41 -14.62
CA ILE A 35 4.61 -8.14 -13.89
C ILE A 35 4.40 -6.96 -14.83
N HIS A 36 5.09 -6.98 -15.98
CA HIS A 36 5.00 -5.91 -16.97
C HIS A 36 3.61 -5.86 -17.63
N GLU A 37 3.06 -7.02 -18.01
CA GLU A 37 1.72 -7.09 -18.60
C GLU A 37 0.64 -6.57 -17.64
N THR A 38 0.71 -6.93 -16.35
CA THR A 38 -0.20 -6.39 -15.34
C THR A 38 -0.06 -4.88 -15.21
N PHE A 39 1.16 -4.35 -15.20
CA PHE A 39 1.38 -2.90 -15.14
C PHE A 39 0.77 -2.15 -16.33
N MET A 40 0.90 -2.68 -17.54
CA MET A 40 0.38 -2.04 -18.75
C MET A 40 -1.16 -2.03 -18.82
N ASN A 41 -1.82 -2.91 -18.06
CA ASN A 41 -3.28 -3.04 -18.06
C ASN A 41 -3.94 -2.54 -16.75
N THR A 42 -3.18 -1.88 -15.87
CA THR A 42 -3.66 -1.32 -14.60
C THR A 42 -3.20 0.12 -14.41
N ASP A 43 -3.94 0.89 -13.61
CA ASP A 43 -3.64 2.27 -13.24
C ASP A 43 -3.54 2.42 -11.70
N MET A 44 -3.48 3.66 -11.21
CA MET A 44 -3.40 3.95 -9.77
C MET A 44 -4.72 3.70 -9.01
N PHE A 45 -5.85 3.58 -9.71
CA PHE A 45 -7.18 3.35 -9.14
C PHE A 45 -7.64 1.90 -9.32
N THR A 46 -6.78 1.05 -9.87
CA THR A 46 -7.01 -0.38 -9.90
C THR A 46 -7.00 -0.89 -8.45
N GLY A 47 -7.99 -1.72 -8.09
CA GLY A 47 -8.10 -2.32 -6.75
C GLY A 47 -9.51 -2.32 -6.20
N GLY A 48 -10.25 -1.23 -6.44
CA GLY A 48 -11.57 -1.01 -5.87
C GLY A 48 -11.79 0.48 -5.61
N ASP A 49 -12.59 0.80 -4.59
CA ASP A 49 -12.97 2.18 -4.27
C ASP A 49 -12.45 2.65 -2.89
N CYS A 50 -11.79 1.77 -2.15
CA CYS A 50 -11.31 2.02 -0.79
C CYS A 50 -9.78 2.17 -0.73
N PHE A 51 -9.29 2.83 0.32
CA PHE A 51 -7.89 3.19 0.44
C PHE A 51 -6.99 2.00 0.77
N ASP A 52 -7.50 0.97 1.45
CA ASP A 52 -6.81 -0.31 1.57
C ASP A 52 -6.63 -1.00 0.22
N ASP A 53 -7.66 -1.00 -0.65
CA ASP A 53 -7.58 -1.58 -1.99
C ASP A 53 -6.41 -1.00 -2.79
N TYR A 54 -6.23 0.33 -2.78
CA TYR A 54 -5.12 0.98 -3.46
C TYR A 54 -3.77 0.64 -2.80
N GLN A 55 -3.71 0.59 -1.46
CA GLN A 55 -2.48 0.31 -0.74
C GLN A 55 -1.97 -1.12 -0.93
N TRP A 56 -2.86 -2.09 -1.16
CA TRP A 56 -2.44 -3.43 -1.60
C TRP A 56 -1.68 -3.38 -2.93
N TRP A 57 -2.16 -2.59 -3.90
CA TRP A 57 -1.46 -2.39 -5.17
C TRP A 57 -0.12 -1.66 -4.99
N LEU A 58 -0.04 -0.69 -4.08
CA LEU A 58 1.22 -0.03 -3.71
C LEU A 58 2.26 -1.06 -3.28
N LEU A 59 1.93 -1.96 -2.35
CA LEU A 59 2.86 -2.99 -1.87
C LEU A 59 3.30 -3.93 -3.00
N ALA A 60 2.36 -4.33 -3.87
CA ALA A 60 2.68 -5.13 -5.04
C ALA A 60 3.66 -4.44 -5.99
N TRP A 61 3.51 -3.13 -6.23
CA TRP A 61 4.42 -2.36 -7.08
C TRP A 61 5.80 -2.13 -6.46
N LEU A 62 5.89 -1.96 -5.13
CA LEU A 62 7.19 -1.94 -4.44
C LEU A 62 7.90 -3.28 -4.56
N GLN A 63 7.17 -4.38 -4.38
CA GLN A 63 7.74 -5.71 -4.54
C GLN A 63 8.19 -5.93 -6.00
N ALA A 64 7.38 -5.52 -6.99
CA ALA A 64 7.73 -5.57 -8.40
C ALA A 64 9.03 -4.79 -8.70
N TYR A 65 9.16 -3.58 -8.17
CA TYR A 65 10.37 -2.77 -8.32
C TYR A 65 11.62 -3.46 -7.73
N SER A 66 11.48 -4.15 -6.59
CA SER A 66 12.60 -4.85 -5.95
C SER A 66 13.15 -6.01 -6.80
N VAL A 67 12.31 -6.65 -7.61
CA VAL A 67 12.65 -7.82 -8.45
C VAL A 67 12.99 -7.43 -9.88
N GLU A 68 12.35 -6.38 -10.38
CA GLU A 68 12.57 -5.79 -11.69
C GLU A 68 12.66 -4.27 -11.53
N PRO A 69 13.88 -3.70 -11.47
CA PRO A 69 14.14 -2.28 -11.19
C PRO A 69 13.67 -1.28 -12.27
N ASN A 70 12.40 -1.34 -12.66
CA ASN A 70 11.74 -0.40 -13.54
C ASN A 70 11.11 0.72 -12.69
N LEU A 71 11.65 1.94 -12.80
CA LEU A 71 11.22 3.10 -12.02
C LEU A 71 9.72 3.40 -12.14
N ARG A 72 9.05 2.96 -13.21
CA ARG A 72 7.61 3.14 -13.37
C ARG A 72 6.80 2.40 -12.28
N TYR A 73 7.29 1.28 -11.77
CA TYR A 73 6.66 0.56 -10.66
C TYR A 73 6.79 1.36 -9.35
N LEU A 74 8.00 1.84 -9.06
CA LEU A 74 8.24 2.69 -7.89
C LEU A 74 7.44 3.99 -7.93
N TYR A 75 7.34 4.64 -9.10
CA TYR A 75 6.53 5.84 -9.26
C TYR A 75 5.03 5.55 -9.08
N ARG A 76 4.51 4.43 -9.62
CA ARG A 76 3.12 4.02 -9.35
C ARG A 76 2.86 3.82 -7.86
N ALA A 77 3.80 3.22 -7.13
CA ALA A 77 3.68 3.05 -5.68
C ALA A 77 3.63 4.39 -4.94
N VAL A 78 4.51 5.34 -5.27
CA VAL A 78 4.49 6.66 -4.59
C VAL A 78 3.27 7.49 -4.99
N ASP A 79 2.77 7.40 -6.22
CA ASP A 79 1.55 8.08 -6.65
C ASP A 79 0.33 7.61 -5.84
N ILE A 80 0.25 6.30 -5.56
CA ILE A 80 -0.78 5.74 -4.68
C ILE A 80 -0.60 6.23 -3.25
N HIS A 81 0.64 6.23 -2.72
CA HIS A 81 0.94 6.73 -1.37
C HIS A 81 0.53 8.19 -1.19
N ASP A 82 0.90 9.06 -2.13
CA ASP A 82 0.56 10.48 -2.12
C ASP A 82 -0.96 10.67 -2.16
N PHE A 83 -1.64 9.88 -3.00
CA PHE A 83 -3.09 9.90 -3.10
C PHE A 83 -3.76 9.52 -1.78
N VAL A 84 -3.34 8.43 -1.13
CA VAL A 84 -3.86 8.00 0.18
C VAL A 84 -3.56 9.05 1.26
N THR A 85 -2.32 9.54 1.31
CA THR A 85 -1.89 10.53 2.30
C THR A 85 -2.75 11.80 2.26
N VAL A 86 -3.02 12.32 1.07
CA VAL A 86 -3.79 13.56 0.89
C VAL A 86 -5.29 13.36 1.14
N ASN A 87 -5.84 12.20 0.79
CA ASN A 87 -7.29 12.01 0.73
C ASN A 87 -7.87 11.17 1.88
N ALA A 88 -7.04 10.52 2.69
CA ALA A 88 -7.51 9.55 3.67
C ALA A 88 -7.00 9.79 5.11
N TRP A 89 -5.80 10.38 5.28
CA TRP A 89 -5.34 10.75 6.63
C TRP A 89 -6.15 11.95 7.13
N ASN A 90 -6.73 11.83 8.33
CA ASN A 90 -7.57 12.89 8.90
C ASN A 90 -7.32 13.08 10.40
N ASP A 91 -6.63 14.18 10.75
CA ASP A 91 -6.31 14.56 12.14
C ASP A 91 -7.55 15.05 12.93
N SER A 92 -8.61 15.52 12.25
CA SER A 92 -9.82 16.06 12.90
C SER A 92 -10.78 14.97 13.41
N ILE A 93 -10.62 13.72 12.97
CA ILE A 93 -11.44 12.57 13.35
C ILE A 93 -10.54 11.53 14.01
N CYS A 94 -10.86 11.13 15.24
CA CYS A 94 -10.07 10.18 16.03
C CYS A 94 -8.58 10.57 16.21
N GLY A 95 -8.24 11.86 16.08
CA GLY A 95 -6.89 12.37 16.34
C GLY A 95 -5.81 11.97 15.33
N GLY A 96 -6.19 11.49 14.14
CA GLY A 96 -5.26 10.95 13.13
C GLY A 96 -5.78 9.66 12.52
N GLY A 97 -4.96 9.00 11.72
CA GLY A 97 -5.28 7.73 11.07
C GLY A 97 -5.97 7.90 9.71
N VAL A 98 -5.81 6.85 8.91
CA VAL A 98 -6.31 6.69 7.54
C VAL A 98 -7.72 6.08 7.61
N GLN A 99 -8.69 6.75 6.96
CA GLN A 99 -10.05 6.22 6.81
C GLN A 99 -10.12 5.16 5.70
N LEU A 100 -11.09 4.24 5.79
CA LEU A 100 -11.22 3.11 4.88
C LEU A 100 -11.57 3.52 3.44
N CYS A 101 -12.57 4.39 3.23
CA CYS A 101 -12.96 4.85 1.89
C CYS A 101 -13.32 6.34 1.89
N ARG A 102 -13.40 6.99 0.72
CA ARG A 102 -13.69 8.44 0.63
C ARG A 102 -14.97 8.89 1.34
N ASN A 103 -16.01 8.06 1.29
CA ASN A 103 -17.32 8.36 1.88
C ASN A 103 -17.57 7.61 3.20
N ASN A 104 -16.54 7.01 3.78
CA ASN A 104 -16.63 6.25 5.02
C ASN A 104 -15.49 6.64 5.96
N THR A 105 -15.84 7.36 7.03
CA THR A 105 -14.87 7.81 8.05
C THR A 105 -14.44 6.70 9.00
N TYR A 106 -14.94 5.46 8.84
CA TYR A 106 -14.48 4.29 9.57
C TYR A 106 -12.97 4.12 9.40
N LYS A 107 -12.26 3.93 10.51
CA LYS A 107 -10.81 3.71 10.52
C LYS A 107 -10.56 2.30 11.02
N ASN A 108 -10.03 1.46 10.15
CA ASN A 108 -9.77 0.06 10.47
C ASN A 108 -8.26 -0.23 10.51
N ALA A 109 -7.91 -1.32 11.18
CA ALA A 109 -6.53 -1.73 11.35
C ALA A 109 -5.84 -1.94 10.01
N ILE A 110 -6.47 -2.66 9.07
CA ILE A 110 -5.81 -3.02 7.81
C ILE A 110 -5.41 -1.80 6.97
N THR A 111 -6.26 -0.78 6.86
CA THR A 111 -5.92 0.43 6.07
C THR A 111 -4.72 1.16 6.67
N ASN A 112 -4.62 1.18 8.00
CA ASN A 112 -3.57 1.89 8.72
C ASN A 112 -2.26 1.08 8.77
N GLU A 113 -2.33 -0.23 8.99
CA GLU A 113 -1.17 -1.13 8.93
C GLU A 113 -0.53 -1.15 7.53
N LEU A 114 -1.34 -1.11 6.47
CA LEU A 114 -0.85 -0.94 5.10
C LEU A 114 -0.15 0.42 4.90
N PHE A 115 -0.67 1.48 5.51
CA PHE A 115 -0.07 2.81 5.46
C PHE A 115 1.27 2.83 6.21
N LEU A 116 1.34 2.21 7.38
CA LEU A 116 2.59 2.03 8.13
C LEU A 116 3.63 1.28 7.30
N LEU A 117 3.23 0.11 6.78
CA LEU A 117 4.11 -0.78 6.02
C LEU A 117 4.61 -0.14 4.73
N SER A 118 3.73 0.55 4.00
CA SER A 118 4.11 1.25 2.77
C SER A 118 5.12 2.37 3.03
N ASN A 119 4.93 3.17 4.08
CA ASN A 119 5.90 4.19 4.49
C ASN A 119 7.27 3.57 4.85
N MET A 120 7.29 2.49 5.63
CA MET A 120 8.54 1.78 5.95
C MET A 120 9.24 1.25 4.68
N ARG A 121 8.49 0.67 3.73
CA ARG A 121 9.05 0.13 2.48
C ARG A 121 9.46 1.22 1.47
N LEU A 122 8.84 2.39 1.50
CA LEU A 122 9.19 3.55 0.64
C LEU A 122 10.42 4.32 1.15
N HIS A 123 10.68 4.30 2.46
CA HIS A 123 11.75 5.09 3.09
C HIS A 123 13.13 4.97 2.40
N PRO A 124 13.63 3.77 2.03
CA PRO A 124 14.92 3.64 1.34
C PRO A 124 14.99 4.37 -0.01
N TYR A 125 13.84 4.69 -0.61
CA TYR A 125 13.73 5.32 -1.93
C TYR A 125 13.41 6.82 -1.87
N ALA A 126 13.38 7.43 -0.67
CA ALA A 126 12.98 8.83 -0.48
C ALA A 126 13.68 9.81 -1.42
N SER A 127 15.01 9.78 -1.46
CA SER A 127 15.78 10.68 -2.32
C SER A 127 15.59 10.41 -3.82
N LEU A 128 15.42 9.16 -4.21
CA LEU A 128 15.13 8.78 -5.60
C LEU A 128 13.75 9.30 -6.05
N LEU A 129 12.82 9.38 -5.12
CA LEU A 129 11.47 9.93 -5.29
C LEU A 129 11.41 11.46 -5.13
N GLY A 130 12.56 12.13 -4.98
CA GLY A 130 12.62 13.59 -4.80
C GLY A 130 12.06 14.07 -3.46
N ARG A 131 12.00 13.20 -2.44
CA ARG A 131 11.54 13.52 -1.09
C ARG A 131 12.72 13.78 -0.15
N ALA A 132 12.45 14.48 0.94
CA ALA A 132 13.40 14.57 2.05
C ALA A 132 13.74 13.15 2.57
N PRO A 133 14.98 12.85 2.97
CA PRO A 133 15.36 11.52 3.43
C PRO A 133 14.47 10.96 4.55
N THR A 134 13.92 11.83 5.41
CA THR A 134 13.05 11.44 6.53
C THR A 134 11.57 11.36 6.16
N TYR A 135 11.14 11.79 4.97
CA TYR A 135 9.71 12.00 4.66
C TYR A 135 8.82 10.79 4.99
N PHE A 136 9.18 9.60 4.50
CA PHE A 136 8.41 8.38 4.78
C PHE A 136 8.63 7.85 6.20
N LEU A 137 9.78 8.10 6.81
CA LEU A 137 10.03 7.76 8.22
C LEU A 137 9.14 8.59 9.14
N ASP A 138 9.02 9.89 8.87
CA ASP A 138 8.19 10.82 9.64
C ASP A 138 6.72 10.39 9.57
N TRP A 139 6.25 9.95 8.39
CA TRP A 139 4.91 9.38 8.23
C TRP A 139 4.73 8.03 8.92
N ALA A 140 5.70 7.12 8.84
CA ALA A 140 5.64 5.84 9.57
C ALA A 140 5.56 6.06 11.09
N LEU A 141 6.36 7.00 11.62
CA LEU A 141 6.33 7.35 13.04
C LEU A 141 5.01 8.03 13.43
N LYS A 142 4.47 8.93 12.59
CA LYS A 142 3.17 9.57 12.81
C LYS A 142 2.03 8.55 12.84
N GLU A 143 2.03 7.61 11.89
CA GLU A 143 1.07 6.52 11.83
C GLU A 143 1.18 5.65 13.08
N TRP A 144 2.38 5.18 13.44
CA TRP A 144 2.56 4.26 14.56
C TRP A 144 2.14 4.87 15.89
N GLN A 145 2.51 6.14 16.13
CA GLN A 145 2.10 6.88 17.33
C GLN A 145 0.58 7.01 17.42
N TRP A 146 -0.09 7.22 16.28
CA TRP A 146 -1.55 7.22 16.26
C TRP A 146 -2.09 5.81 16.53
N PHE A 147 -1.61 4.79 15.81
CA PHE A 147 -2.10 3.42 15.90
C PHE A 147 -2.04 2.87 17.32
N GLU A 148 -0.89 3.07 18.00
CA GLU A 148 -0.67 2.68 19.40
C GLU A 148 -1.63 3.40 20.37
N ALA A 149 -1.92 4.68 20.13
CA ALA A 149 -2.80 5.49 20.98
C ALA A 149 -4.30 5.40 20.59
N SER A 150 -4.62 4.81 19.45
CA SER A 150 -5.95 4.87 18.82
C SER A 150 -7.02 4.04 19.54
N GLY A 151 -6.61 3.02 20.30
CA GLY A 151 -7.51 1.99 20.85
C GLY A 151 -7.69 0.75 19.97
N LEU A 152 -7.03 0.69 18.80
CA LEU A 152 -6.99 -0.52 17.97
C LEU A 152 -6.24 -1.66 18.64
N ILE A 153 -5.18 -1.36 19.42
CA ILE A 153 -4.53 -2.33 20.31
C ILE A 153 -5.33 -2.40 21.61
N ASN A 154 -5.95 -3.55 21.88
CA ASN A 154 -6.75 -3.73 23.09
C ASN A 154 -5.90 -4.16 24.30
N GLY A 155 -6.54 -4.24 25.48
CA GLY A 155 -5.86 -4.59 26.72
C GLY A 155 -5.21 -5.99 26.75
N ASP A 156 -5.62 -6.88 25.85
CA ASP A 156 -5.06 -8.23 25.69
C ASP A 156 -3.91 -8.26 24.65
N SER A 157 -3.45 -7.09 24.18
CA SER A 157 -2.45 -6.95 23.11
C SER A 157 -2.89 -7.54 21.76
N LEU A 158 -4.20 -7.54 21.49
CA LEU A 158 -4.77 -7.93 20.20
C LEU A 158 -5.17 -6.69 19.39
N ILE A 159 -5.20 -6.85 18.06
CA ILE A 159 -5.63 -5.80 17.13
C ILE A 159 -7.13 -5.95 16.84
N ASN A 160 -7.91 -4.92 17.16
CA ASN A 160 -9.32 -4.80 16.81
C ASN A 160 -9.48 -4.40 15.34
N ASP A 161 -10.60 -4.77 14.72
CA ASP A 161 -10.84 -4.47 13.30
C ASP A 161 -10.85 -2.97 13.02
N GLY A 162 -11.48 -2.15 13.87
CA GLY A 162 -11.56 -0.71 13.67
C GLY A 162 -12.16 0.07 14.83
N LEU A 163 -12.29 1.38 14.63
CA LEU A 163 -12.84 2.37 15.56
C LEU A 163 -14.20 2.91 15.09
#